data_AF-A0A090DJQ0-F1
#
_entry.id   AF-A0A090DJQ0-F1
#
_cell.length_a   1.000
_cell.length_b   1.000
_cell.length_c   1.000
_cell.angle_alpha   90.00
_cell.angle_beta   90.00
_cell.angle_gamma   90.00
#
_symmetry.space_group_name_H-M   'P 1'
#
loop_
_entity.id
_entity.type
_entity.pdbx_description
1 polymer ?
#
loop_
_entity_poly.entity_id
_entity_poly.type
_entity_poly.pdbx_seq_one_letter_code
_entity_poly.pdbx_strand_id
1 'polypeptide(L)'
;MSRTYEQLIPRPLRDPFEKALGTDAGYLLDFSDRTFSDFFFEALGIDTSISNLFDGRGTSKAKRLRSFIERAPVAVVAKALRDLWEYRESLSWPSVGVRDNYFAVVGIFEGASDHIDSSAFEAFEPSQTLDELIAAIRRDLDAKKPQAGLDRLHTYCMKRFASLVRKHGGGECDRRRHLH
;
A
#
# COMPACT_ATOMS: atom_id res chain seq x y z
N MET A 1 -0.79 -2.67 -18.66
CA MET A 1 -0.86 -1.19 -18.77
C MET A 1 -1.30 -0.65 -17.43
N SER A 2 -0.54 0.26 -16.81
CA SER A 2 -0.99 0.90 -15.56
C SER A 2 -2.18 1.81 -15.85
N ARG A 3 -3.18 1.82 -14.98
CA ARG A 3 -4.33 2.73 -15.10
C ARG A 3 -3.87 4.14 -14.77
N THR A 4 -4.32 5.12 -15.55
CA THR A 4 -4.04 6.52 -15.23
C THR A 4 -4.94 7.02 -14.12
N TYR A 5 -4.56 8.12 -13.47
CA TYR A 5 -5.33 8.81 -12.44
C TYR A 5 -6.76 9.10 -12.89
N GLU A 6 -6.91 9.52 -14.15
CA GLU A 6 -8.21 9.80 -14.75
C GLU A 6 -9.04 8.53 -14.96
N GLN A 7 -8.42 7.37 -15.16
CA GLN A 7 -9.11 6.09 -15.25
C GLN A 7 -9.47 5.52 -13.87
N LEU A 8 -8.71 5.86 -12.82
CA LEU A 8 -8.92 5.41 -11.45
C LEU A 8 -10.03 6.21 -10.75
N ILE A 9 -10.07 7.53 -10.96
CA ILE A 9 -11.05 8.41 -10.31
C ILE A 9 -12.04 8.94 -11.37
N PRO A 10 -13.35 8.64 -11.24
CA PRO A 10 -14.38 9.14 -12.13
C PRO A 10 -14.39 10.68 -12.19
N ARG A 11 -14.58 11.23 -13.39
CA ARG A 11 -14.66 12.68 -13.64
C ARG A 11 -15.51 13.47 -12.62
N PRO A 12 -16.74 13.05 -12.23
CA PRO A 12 -17.54 13.83 -11.28
C PRO A 12 -16.94 13.93 -9.88
N LEU A 13 -16.02 13.03 -9.51
CA LEU A 13 -15.39 13.02 -8.19
C LEU A 13 -14.02 13.73 -8.16
N ARG A 14 -13.40 14.01 -9.32
CA ARG A 14 -12.05 14.58 -9.37
C ARG A 14 -11.98 15.99 -8.81
N ASP A 15 -12.78 16.92 -9.33
CA ASP A 15 -12.73 18.31 -8.89
C ASP A 15 -13.10 18.45 -7.40
N PRO A 16 -14.15 17.78 -6.89
CA PRO A 16 -14.42 17.79 -5.45
C PRO A 16 -13.32 17.17 -4.59
N PHE A 17 -12.68 16.09 -5.07
CA PHE A 17 -11.57 15.44 -4.38
C PHE A 17 -10.33 16.34 -4.32
N GLU A 18 -9.98 16.98 -5.43
CA GLU A 18 -8.87 17.92 -5.53
C GLU A 18 -9.11 19.17 -4.67
N LYS A 19 -10.34 19.70 -4.69
CA LYS A 19 -10.77 20.78 -3.82
C LYS A 19 -10.69 20.42 -2.34
N ALA A 20 -11.04 19.19 -1.97
CA ALA A 20 -10.91 18.72 -0.60
C ALA A 20 -9.45 18.80 -0.12
N LEU A 21 -8.49 18.55 -1.00
CA LEU A 21 -7.07 18.57 -0.71
C LEU A 21 -6.38 19.93 -0.99
N GLY A 22 -7.15 20.94 -1.42
CA GLY A 22 -6.61 22.28 -1.75
C GLY A 22 -5.67 22.27 -2.96
N THR A 23 -5.83 21.32 -3.89
CA THR A 23 -4.87 21.12 -5.00
C THR A 23 -5.07 22.03 -6.20
N ASP A 24 -6.09 22.91 -6.17
CA ASP A 24 -6.48 23.79 -7.29
C ASP A 24 -5.35 24.73 -7.77
N ALA A 25 -4.36 25.03 -6.91
CA ALA A 25 -3.20 25.87 -7.24
C ALA A 25 -1.87 25.10 -7.30
N GLY A 26 -1.89 23.75 -7.35
CA GLY A 26 -0.69 22.91 -7.37
C GLY A 26 -0.07 22.64 -5.98
N TYR A 27 -0.71 23.13 -4.92
CA TYR A 27 -0.37 22.81 -3.53
C TYR A 27 -1.10 21.56 -3.06
N LEU A 28 -0.79 21.06 -1.87
CA LEU A 28 -1.51 19.96 -1.23
C LEU A 28 -1.62 20.32 0.24
N LEU A 29 -2.84 20.59 0.70
CA LEU A 29 -3.11 21.14 2.04
C LEU A 29 -2.16 22.31 2.33
N ASP A 30 -1.54 22.35 3.51
CA ASP A 30 -0.51 23.31 3.92
C ASP A 30 0.93 22.75 3.83
N PHE A 31 1.13 21.65 3.11
CA PHE A 31 2.45 21.01 3.06
C PHE A 31 3.51 21.84 2.31
N SER A 32 4.66 22.01 2.94
CA SER A 32 5.95 22.23 2.26
C SER A 32 6.47 20.93 1.64
N ASP A 33 7.51 20.98 0.81
CA ASP A 33 8.10 19.76 0.24
C ASP A 33 8.73 18.87 1.33
N ARG A 34 9.27 19.49 2.39
CA ARG A 34 9.79 18.77 3.57
C ARG A 34 8.66 18.06 4.31
N THR A 35 7.64 18.79 4.74
CA THR A 35 6.53 18.21 5.52
C THR A 35 5.72 17.20 4.70
N PHE A 36 5.66 17.36 3.39
CA PHE A 36 5.10 16.33 2.50
C PHE A 36 5.91 15.04 2.57
N SER A 37 7.25 15.12 2.49
CA SER A 37 8.10 13.94 2.58
C SER A 37 8.02 13.30 3.96
N ASP A 38 8.05 14.11 5.02
CA ASP A 38 7.94 13.65 6.41
C ASP A 38 6.59 12.94 6.62
N PHE A 39 5.48 13.51 6.13
CA PHE A 39 4.15 12.89 6.22
C PHE A 39 4.10 11.50 5.58
N PHE A 40 4.59 11.33 4.35
CA PHE A 40 4.56 10.02 3.68
C PHE A 40 5.55 9.01 4.29
N PHE A 41 6.66 9.50 4.85
CA PHE A 41 7.59 8.66 5.59
C PHE A 41 6.99 8.18 6.91
N GLU A 42 6.33 9.05 7.68
CA GLU A 42 5.66 8.69 8.92
C GLU A 42 4.43 7.80 8.68
N ALA A 43 3.60 8.14 7.70
CA ALA A 43 2.37 7.42 7.40
C ALA A 43 2.63 6.03 6.81
N LEU A 44 3.63 5.88 5.93
CA LEU A 44 3.80 4.69 5.09
C LEU A 44 5.21 4.12 5.08
N GLY A 45 6.19 4.77 5.70
CA GLY A 45 7.60 4.41 5.61
C GLY A 45 8.23 4.69 4.24
N ILE A 46 7.62 5.55 3.42
CA ILE A 46 8.05 5.81 2.03
C ILE A 46 8.74 7.17 1.94
N ASP A 47 10.02 7.17 1.60
CA ASP A 47 10.75 8.39 1.26
C ASP A 47 10.36 8.87 -0.14
N THR A 48 9.75 10.05 -0.20
CA THR A 48 9.23 10.61 -1.45
C THR A 48 10.35 11.02 -2.42
N SER A 49 11.56 11.30 -1.93
CA SER A 49 12.70 11.75 -2.73
C SER A 49 13.43 10.61 -3.45
N ILE A 50 13.32 9.39 -2.91
CA ILE A 50 13.96 8.18 -3.44
C ILE A 50 12.95 7.34 -4.23
N SER A 51 11.69 7.32 -3.79
CA SER A 51 10.66 6.47 -4.37
C SER A 51 10.18 6.98 -5.73
N ASN A 52 10.25 6.11 -6.74
CA ASN A 52 9.69 6.39 -8.07
C ASN A 52 8.15 6.49 -8.08
N LEU A 53 7.47 6.17 -6.98
CA LEU A 53 6.00 6.23 -6.89
C LEU A 53 5.47 7.66 -7.08
N PHE A 54 6.27 8.67 -6.76
CA PHE A 54 5.86 10.09 -6.86
C PHE A 54 6.24 10.74 -8.20
N ASP A 55 6.99 10.05 -9.06
CA ASP A 55 7.49 10.58 -10.32
C ASP A 55 6.52 10.37 -11.49
N GLY A 56 6.69 11.14 -12.57
CA GLY A 56 6.02 10.92 -13.85
C GLY A 56 5.07 12.05 -14.27
N ARG A 57 4.36 12.68 -13.34
CA ARG A 57 3.46 13.81 -13.66
C ARG A 57 4.09 15.19 -13.47
N GLY A 58 5.19 15.30 -12.73
CA GLY A 58 5.92 16.54 -12.45
C GLY A 58 6.24 16.73 -10.96
N THR A 59 6.82 17.88 -10.60
CA THR A 59 7.44 18.09 -9.28
C THR A 59 6.53 18.70 -8.21
N SER A 60 5.39 19.32 -8.59
CA SER A 60 4.45 19.87 -7.59
C SER A 60 3.83 18.73 -6.76
N LYS A 61 3.56 18.96 -5.47
CA LYS A 61 2.94 17.97 -4.56
C LYS A 61 1.64 17.37 -5.07
N ALA A 62 0.76 18.18 -5.67
CA ALA A 62 -0.47 17.67 -6.28
C ALA A 62 -0.18 16.67 -7.42
N LYS A 63 0.78 16.98 -8.29
CA LYS A 63 1.22 16.07 -9.36
C LYS A 63 1.88 14.81 -8.79
N ARG A 64 2.71 14.95 -7.75
CA ARG A 64 3.35 13.82 -7.05
C ARG A 64 2.32 12.89 -6.40
N LEU A 65 1.27 13.44 -5.77
CA LEU A 65 0.16 12.64 -5.24
C LEU A 65 -0.59 11.90 -6.35
N ARG A 66 -0.86 12.56 -7.49
CA ARG A 66 -1.49 11.88 -8.64
C ARG A 66 -0.62 10.74 -9.16
N SER A 67 0.70 10.93 -9.30
CA SER A 67 1.64 9.85 -9.66
C SER A 67 1.57 8.70 -8.65
N PHE A 68 1.54 9.02 -7.35
CA PHE A 68 1.47 8.04 -6.29
C PHE A 68 0.19 7.19 -6.39
N ILE A 69 -0.96 7.83 -6.62
CA ILE A 69 -2.24 7.15 -6.82
C ILE A 69 -2.21 6.17 -8.01
N GLU A 70 -1.45 6.47 -9.07
CA GLU A 70 -1.31 5.62 -10.25
C GLU A 70 -0.37 4.43 -10.07
N ARG A 71 0.63 4.58 -9.19
CA ARG A 71 1.79 3.68 -9.14
C ARG A 71 1.85 2.85 -7.87
N ALA A 72 1.30 3.35 -6.76
CA ALA A 72 1.31 2.64 -5.49
C ALA A 72 0.23 1.55 -5.44
N PRO A 73 0.42 0.50 -4.61
CA PRO A 73 -0.62 -0.50 -4.38
C PRO A 73 -1.91 0.16 -3.84
N VAL A 74 -3.07 -0.32 -4.29
CA VAL A 74 -4.38 0.25 -3.93
C VAL A 74 -4.62 0.38 -2.42
N ALA A 75 -4.17 -0.60 -1.63
CA ALA A 75 -4.24 -0.56 -0.16
C ALA A 75 -3.43 0.61 0.43
N VAL A 76 -2.25 0.85 -0.12
CA VAL A 76 -1.33 1.92 0.31
C VAL A 76 -1.90 3.27 -0.08
N VAL A 77 -2.52 3.38 -1.25
CA VAL A 77 -3.27 4.59 -1.67
C VAL A 77 -4.43 4.86 -0.71
N ALA A 78 -5.27 3.86 -0.42
CA ALA A 78 -6.41 4.00 0.48
C ALA A 78 -5.98 4.50 1.87
N LYS A 79 -4.92 3.91 2.45
CA LYS A 79 -4.36 4.35 3.72
C LYS A 79 -3.88 5.80 3.66
N ALA A 80 -3.09 6.15 2.64
CA ALA A 80 -2.58 7.52 2.50
C ALA A 80 -3.69 8.56 2.41
N LEU A 81 -4.78 8.26 1.70
CA LEU A 81 -5.93 9.15 1.60
C LEU A 81 -6.68 9.28 2.95
N ARG A 82 -6.79 8.21 3.75
CA ARG A 82 -7.34 8.33 5.10
C ARG A 82 -6.49 9.23 5.98
N ASP A 83 -5.19 9.00 6.02
CA ASP A 83 -4.26 9.79 6.84
C ASP A 83 -4.26 11.27 6.41
N LEU A 84 -4.37 11.55 5.09
CA LEU A 84 -4.50 12.91 4.57
C LEU A 84 -5.79 13.60 5.03
N TRP A 85 -6.90 12.86 5.12
CA TRP A 85 -8.14 13.40 5.65
C TRP A 85 -8.04 13.72 7.14
N GLU A 86 -7.45 12.83 7.93
CA GLU A 86 -7.22 13.06 9.36
C GLU A 86 -6.33 14.28 9.60
N TYR A 87 -5.24 14.40 8.82
CA TYR A 87 -4.38 15.58 8.87
C TYR A 87 -5.15 16.85 8.50
N ARG A 88 -5.95 16.81 7.43
CA ARG A 88 -6.81 17.93 7.03
C ARG A 88 -7.78 18.34 8.14
N GLU A 89 -8.39 17.38 8.84
CA GLU A 89 -9.31 17.67 9.96
C GLU A 89 -8.60 18.42 11.09
N SER A 90 -7.30 18.18 11.30
CA SER A 90 -6.49 18.94 12.27
C SER A 90 -6.28 20.41 11.89
N LEU A 91 -6.33 20.76 10.60
CA LEU A 91 -6.08 22.11 10.10
C LEU A 91 -7.29 23.05 10.18
N SER A 92 -8.45 22.58 10.67
CA SER A 92 -9.70 23.36 10.71
C SER A 92 -10.15 23.92 9.34
N TRP A 93 -9.79 23.24 8.24
CA TRP A 93 -10.20 23.64 6.88
C TRP A 93 -11.70 23.42 6.66
N PRO A 94 -12.38 24.30 5.88
CA PRO A 94 -13.81 24.14 5.59
C PRO A 94 -14.12 22.77 4.99
N SER A 95 -14.87 21.92 5.70
CA SER A 95 -15.20 20.54 5.29
C SER A 95 -16.57 20.42 4.61
N VAL A 96 -17.32 21.52 4.53
CA VAL A 96 -18.70 21.54 4.00
C VAL A 96 -18.71 21.11 2.52
N GLY A 97 -19.44 20.03 2.23
CA GLY A 97 -19.70 19.55 0.87
C GLY A 97 -18.55 18.83 0.17
N VAL A 98 -17.40 18.64 0.83
CA VAL A 98 -16.23 17.95 0.23
C VAL A 98 -16.00 16.54 0.78
N ARG A 99 -16.49 16.25 1.99
CA ARG A 99 -16.28 14.96 2.68
C ARG A 99 -16.82 13.77 1.90
N ASP A 100 -18.09 13.83 1.49
CA ASP A 100 -18.73 12.67 0.87
C ASP A 100 -18.07 12.28 -0.45
N ASN A 101 -17.73 13.28 -1.28
CA ASN A 101 -17.01 13.05 -2.53
C ASN A 101 -15.58 12.53 -2.29
N TYR A 102 -14.91 13.04 -1.25
CA TYR A 102 -13.58 12.54 -0.87
C TYR A 102 -13.64 11.06 -0.47
N PHE A 103 -14.55 10.70 0.42
CA PHE A 103 -14.69 9.31 0.86
C PHE A 103 -15.28 8.39 -0.21
N ALA A 104 -16.02 8.91 -1.18
CA ALA A 104 -16.38 8.15 -2.38
C ALA A 104 -15.13 7.73 -3.17
N VAL A 105 -14.11 8.60 -3.28
CA VAL A 105 -12.82 8.25 -3.88
C VAL A 105 -12.06 7.23 -3.02
N VAL A 106 -11.99 7.44 -1.71
CA VAL A 106 -11.36 6.47 -0.79
C VAL A 106 -11.98 5.08 -0.95
N GLY A 107 -13.32 5.01 -1.00
CA GLY A 107 -14.07 3.76 -1.18
C GLY A 107 -13.76 3.01 -2.47
N ILE A 108 -13.37 3.72 -3.55
CA ILE A 108 -12.91 3.07 -4.80
C ILE A 108 -11.63 2.26 -4.54
N PHE A 109 -10.67 2.84 -3.80
CA PHE A 109 -9.40 2.19 -3.50
C PHE A 109 -9.54 1.12 -2.42
N GLU A 110 -10.42 1.32 -1.45
CA GLU A 110 -10.72 0.30 -0.42
C GLU A 110 -11.44 -0.90 -1.02
N GLY A 111 -12.44 -0.69 -1.86
CA GLY A 111 -13.12 -1.76 -2.59
C GLY A 111 -12.19 -2.50 -3.56
N ALA A 112 -11.19 -1.81 -4.12
CA ALA A 112 -10.13 -2.46 -4.90
C ALA A 112 -9.12 -3.22 -4.01
N SER A 113 -8.82 -2.72 -2.81
CA SER A 113 -7.93 -3.34 -1.83
C SER A 113 -8.52 -4.59 -1.18
N ASP A 114 -9.84 -4.74 -1.18
CA ASP A 114 -10.53 -5.98 -0.78
C ASP A 114 -10.08 -7.19 -1.62
N HIS A 115 -9.45 -6.95 -2.77
CA HIS A 115 -8.74 -7.95 -3.55
C HIS A 115 -7.26 -7.97 -3.17
N ILE A 116 -6.88 -8.88 -2.26
CA ILE A 116 -5.48 -9.12 -1.91
C ILE A 116 -4.78 -9.79 -3.11
N ASP A 117 -3.76 -9.15 -3.68
CA ASP A 117 -2.95 -9.76 -4.73
C ASP A 117 -2.08 -10.88 -4.16
N SER A 118 -2.64 -12.09 -4.19
CA SER A 118 -2.00 -13.31 -3.69
C SER A 118 -1.08 -13.98 -4.72
N SER A 119 -0.87 -13.34 -5.88
CA SER A 119 0.04 -13.83 -6.92
C SER A 119 1.51 -13.75 -6.49
N ALA A 120 1.86 -12.87 -5.55
CA ALA A 120 3.20 -12.74 -4.98
C ALA A 120 3.68 -13.97 -4.17
N PHE A 121 2.76 -14.89 -3.81
CA PHE A 121 3.12 -16.17 -3.21
C PHE A 121 3.44 -17.19 -4.30
N GLU A 122 4.71 -17.54 -4.41
CA GLU A 122 5.24 -18.42 -5.46
C GLU A 122 5.94 -19.65 -4.85
N ALA A 123 5.79 -20.79 -5.51
CA ALA A 123 6.56 -21.98 -5.20
C ALA A 123 8.01 -21.73 -5.59
N PHE A 124 8.93 -21.98 -4.66
CA PHE A 124 10.36 -21.69 -4.85
C PHE A 124 11.25 -22.92 -4.78
N GLU A 125 10.68 -24.04 -4.37
CA GLU A 125 11.27 -25.36 -4.42
C GLU A 125 10.14 -26.34 -4.76
N PRO A 126 10.40 -27.38 -5.55
CA PRO A 126 9.40 -28.40 -5.83
C PRO A 126 9.07 -29.13 -4.52
N SER A 127 7.88 -28.88 -3.98
CA SER A 127 7.42 -29.47 -2.73
C SER A 127 5.91 -29.41 -2.63
N GLN A 128 5.26 -30.59 -2.59
CA GLN A 128 3.82 -30.70 -2.41
C GLN A 128 3.34 -29.96 -1.15
N THR A 129 4.09 -30.04 -0.06
CA THR A 129 3.75 -29.32 1.19
C THR A 129 3.83 -27.79 1.05
N LEU A 130 4.70 -27.28 0.17
CA LEU A 130 4.79 -25.85 -0.11
C LEU A 130 3.64 -25.41 -1.01
N ASP A 131 3.29 -26.21 -2.02
CA ASP A 131 2.16 -25.93 -2.91
C ASP A 131 0.84 -25.91 -2.13
N GLU A 132 0.63 -26.88 -1.23
CA GLU A 132 -0.53 -26.92 -0.34
C GLU A 132 -0.59 -25.72 0.60
N LEU A 133 0.56 -25.29 1.13
CA LEU A 133 0.67 -24.10 1.99
C LEU A 133 0.31 -22.82 1.23
N ILE A 134 0.85 -22.63 0.01
CA ILE A 134 0.54 -21.48 -0.84
C ILE A 134 -0.96 -21.48 -1.19
N ALA A 135 -1.52 -22.63 -1.56
CA ALA A 135 -2.95 -22.76 -1.84
C ALA A 135 -3.83 -22.50 -0.61
N ALA A 136 -3.37 -22.85 0.60
CA ALA A 136 -4.07 -22.51 1.84
C ALA A 136 -4.02 -21.00 2.12
N ILE A 137 -2.85 -20.37 2.01
CA ILE A 137 -2.69 -18.92 2.17
C ILE A 137 -3.61 -18.16 1.22
N ARG A 138 -3.62 -18.52 -0.07
CA ARG A 138 -4.51 -17.91 -1.07
C ARG A 138 -5.98 -18.04 -0.67
N ARG A 139 -6.43 -19.25 -0.32
CA ARG A 139 -7.82 -19.49 0.12
C ARG A 139 -8.21 -18.68 1.36
N ASP A 140 -7.33 -18.55 2.34
CA ASP A 140 -7.65 -17.82 3.58
C ASP A 140 -7.67 -16.31 3.40
N LEU A 141 -6.81 -15.79 2.50
CA LEU A 141 -6.85 -14.40 2.07
C LEU A 141 -8.14 -14.09 1.30
N ASP A 142 -8.52 -14.95 0.35
CA ASP A 142 -9.78 -14.84 -0.41
C ASP A 142 -11.02 -14.96 0.51
N ALA A 143 -10.94 -15.79 1.55
CA ALA A 143 -12.02 -15.98 2.53
C ALA A 143 -12.11 -14.89 3.60
N LYS A 144 -11.31 -13.81 3.50
CA LYS A 144 -11.25 -12.70 4.48
C LYS A 144 -11.00 -13.18 5.92
N LYS A 145 -10.15 -14.20 6.12
CA LYS A 145 -9.76 -14.72 7.45
C LYS A 145 -8.33 -14.29 7.79
N PRO A 146 -8.10 -13.03 8.21
CA PRO A 146 -6.76 -12.48 8.36
C PRO A 146 -5.89 -13.23 9.37
N GLN A 147 -6.49 -13.69 10.49
CA GLN A 147 -5.76 -14.43 11.53
C GLN A 147 -5.16 -15.74 11.02
N ALA A 148 -5.95 -16.53 10.30
CA ALA A 148 -5.53 -17.82 9.77
C ALA A 148 -4.54 -17.65 8.60
N GLY A 149 -4.67 -16.58 7.81
CA GLY A 149 -3.71 -16.21 6.76
C GLY A 149 -2.36 -15.77 7.34
N LEU A 150 -2.35 -15.01 8.44
CA LEU A 150 -1.13 -14.50 9.09
C LEU A 150 -0.23 -15.62 9.64
N ASP A 151 -0.78 -16.62 10.30
CA ASP A 151 -0.01 -17.77 10.82
C ASP A 151 0.65 -18.57 9.69
N ARG A 152 -0.07 -18.73 8.57
CA ARG A 152 0.44 -19.43 7.39
C ARG A 152 1.48 -18.61 6.63
N LEU A 153 1.32 -17.28 6.59
CA LEU A 153 2.32 -16.36 6.05
C LEU A 153 3.64 -16.46 6.81
N HIS A 154 3.59 -16.50 8.14
CA HIS A 154 4.77 -16.70 8.96
C HIS A 154 5.50 -18.01 8.59
N THR A 155 4.75 -19.10 8.39
CA THR A 155 5.30 -20.39 7.97
C THR A 155 5.94 -20.34 6.58
N TYR A 156 5.29 -19.65 5.63
CA TYR A 156 5.84 -19.43 4.28
C TYR A 156 7.15 -18.64 4.33
N CYS A 157 7.19 -17.52 5.06
CA CYS A 157 8.38 -16.70 5.23
C CYS A 157 9.54 -17.52 5.81
N MET A 158 9.30 -18.29 6.88
CA MET A 158 10.32 -19.14 7.48
C MET A 158 10.87 -20.19 6.51
N LYS A 159 10.00 -20.84 5.72
CA LYS A 159 10.44 -21.79 4.68
C LYS A 159 11.24 -21.10 3.57
N ARG A 160 10.82 -19.90 3.15
CA ARG A 160 11.51 -19.11 2.12
C ARG A 160 12.90 -18.71 2.59
N PHE A 161 13.04 -18.22 3.82
CA PHE A 161 14.35 -17.91 4.41
C PHE A 161 15.22 -19.15 4.54
N ALA A 162 14.67 -20.27 5.02
CA ALA A 162 15.42 -21.53 5.13
C ALA A 162 15.91 -22.05 3.76
N SER A 163 15.13 -21.88 2.69
CA SER A 163 15.55 -22.22 1.33
C SER A 163 16.66 -21.30 0.81
N LEU A 164 16.56 -19.98 1.04
CA LEU A 164 17.60 -19.02 0.67
C LEU A 164 18.92 -19.29 1.42
N VAL A 165 18.86 -19.57 2.73
CA VAL A 165 20.03 -19.90 3.56
C VAL A 165 20.71 -21.18 3.05
N ARG A 166 19.94 -22.23 2.74
CA ARG A 166 20.47 -23.47 2.13
C ARG A 166 21.14 -23.22 0.78
N LYS A 167 20.53 -22.38 -0.07
CA LYS A 167 21.04 -22.07 -1.42
C LYS A 167 22.33 -21.24 -1.42
N HIS A 168 22.56 -20.43 -0.38
CA HIS A 168 23.70 -19.52 -0.28
C HIS A 168 24.74 -19.91 0.79
N GLY A 169 24.69 -21.15 1.30
CA GLY A 169 25.78 -21.75 2.09
C GLY A 169 25.69 -21.57 3.60
N GLY A 170 24.54 -21.17 4.15
CA GLY A 170 24.30 -21.26 5.59
C GLY A 170 23.85 -22.68 5.96
N GLY A 171 24.61 -23.35 6.83
CA GLY A 171 24.30 -24.71 7.28
C GLY A 171 22.94 -24.81 7.98
N GLU A 172 22.37 -26.03 7.97
CA GLU A 172 21.17 -26.36 8.74
C GLU A 172 21.31 -25.87 10.18
N CYS A 173 20.36 -25.06 10.65
CA CYS A 173 20.19 -24.84 12.08
C CYS A 173 19.71 -26.16 12.70
N ASP A 174 20.67 -27.01 13.06
CA ASP A 174 20.43 -28.25 13.78
C ASP A 174 19.74 -27.92 15.11
N ARG A 175 18.59 -28.56 15.32
CA ARG A 175 17.69 -28.39 16.46
C ARG A 175 18.22 -29.14 17.69
N ARG A 176 19.54 -29.17 17.89
CA ARG A 176 20.25 -29.94 18.93
C ARG A 176 21.38 -29.17 19.59
N ARG A 177 21.16 -27.92 19.98
CA ARG A 177 21.97 -27.30 21.05
C ARG A 177 21.16 -27.29 22.33
N HIS A 178 21.31 -28.34 23.13
CA HIS A 178 21.00 -28.24 24.55
C HIS A 178 21.94 -27.20 25.15
N LEU A 179 21.37 -26.19 25.80
CA LEU A 179 22.09 -25.23 26.62
C LEU A 179 22.61 -26.00 27.83
N HIS A 180 23.93 -26.18 27.91
CA HIS A 180 24.63 -26.52 29.14
C HIS A 180 25.07 -25.22 29.82
#